data_AF-A0A958S852-F1
#
_entry.id   AF-A0A958S852-F1
#
_cell.length_a   1.000
_cell.length_b   1.000
_cell.length_c   1.000
_cell.angle_alpha   90.00
_cell.angle_beta   90.00
_cell.angle_gamma   90.00
#
_symmetry.space_group_name_H-M   'P 1'
#
loop_
_entity.id
_entity.type
_entity.pdbx_description
1 polymer ?
#
loop_
_entity_poly.entity_id
_entity_poly.type
_entity_poly.pdbx_seq_one_letter_code
_entity_poly.pdbx_strand_id
1 'polypeptide(L)'
;MKNFFFFLCTFIESILNHPIKVIWLCLLFAFINLIADGTLIQLWSLNRNLERLQTETQKVKQQLVEVRGDIQKASDPDFLEQQARERFDLVNEGDLVFVFSEN
;
A
#
# COMPACT_ATOMS: atom_id res chain seq x y z
N MET A 1 -41.46 19.27 -10.09
CA MET A 1 -40.37 20.20 -10.50
C MET A 1 -40.73 21.69 -10.36
N LYS A 2 -41.94 22.15 -10.72
CA LYS A 2 -42.34 23.58 -10.60
C LYS A 2 -42.30 24.14 -9.16
N ASN A 3 -42.62 23.32 -8.15
CA ASN A 3 -42.61 23.74 -6.75
C ASN A 3 -41.19 24.01 -6.21
N PHE A 4 -40.18 23.31 -6.72
CA PHE A 4 -38.78 23.52 -6.33
C PHE A 4 -38.27 24.87 -6.84
N PHE A 5 -38.61 25.23 -8.08
CA PHE A 5 -38.21 26.50 -8.68
C PHE A 5 -38.88 27.70 -7.99
N PHE A 6 -40.16 27.57 -7.62
CA PHE A 6 -40.87 28.63 -6.89
C PHE A 6 -40.31 28.82 -5.47
N PHE A 7 -39.98 27.71 -4.79
CA PHE A 7 -39.29 27.75 -3.51
C PHE A 7 -37.91 28.40 -3.61
N LEU A 8 -37.18 28.14 -4.70
CA LEU A 8 -35.87 28.75 -4.95
C LEU A 8 -35.97 30.26 -5.15
N CYS A 9 -36.97 30.75 -5.89
CA CYS A 9 -37.21 32.19 -6.10
C CYS A 9 -37.58 32.92 -4.80
N THR A 10 -38.52 32.40 -4.02
CA THR A 10 -38.92 33.04 -2.74
C THR A 10 -37.79 32.98 -1.71
N PHE A 11 -36.98 31.92 -1.74
CA PHE A 11 -35.80 31.79 -0.90
C PHE A 11 -34.71 32.79 -1.29
N ILE A 12 -34.48 33.01 -2.60
CA ILE A 12 -33.57 34.05 -3.11
C ILE A 12 -34.03 35.44 -2.68
N GLU A 13 -35.31 35.78 -2.82
CA GLU A 13 -35.86 37.10 -2.48
C GLU A 13 -35.76 37.40 -0.97
N SER A 14 -36.00 36.40 -0.13
CA SER A 14 -35.88 36.49 1.34
C SER A 14 -34.44 36.58 1.82
N ILE A 15 -33.51 35.91 1.13
CA ILE A 15 -32.07 35.98 1.41
C ILE A 15 -31.46 37.29 0.91
N LEU A 16 -31.88 37.79 -0.26
CA LEU A 16 -31.34 39.01 -0.85
C LEU A 16 -31.70 40.27 -0.05
N ASN A 17 -32.88 40.29 0.58
CA ASN A 17 -33.30 41.39 1.47
C ASN A 17 -32.54 41.45 2.82
N HIS A 18 -31.71 40.46 3.13
CA HIS A 18 -30.88 40.45 4.35
C HIS A 18 -29.41 40.14 4.02
N PRO A 19 -28.56 41.16 3.80
CA PRO A 19 -27.17 40.97 3.34
C PRO A 19 -26.33 40.12 4.30
N ILE A 20 -26.62 40.16 5.61
CA ILE A 20 -25.93 39.35 6.62
C ILE A 20 -26.19 37.85 6.42
N LYS A 21 -27.40 37.45 6.01
CA LYS A 21 -27.72 36.02 5.78
C LYS A 21 -27.01 35.49 4.52
N VAL A 22 -26.88 36.33 3.49
CA VAL A 22 -26.12 36.02 2.26
C VAL A 22 -24.65 35.78 2.59
N ILE A 23 -24.04 36.63 3.42
CA ILE A 23 -22.64 36.51 3.82
C ILE A 23 -22.41 35.18 4.54
N TRP A 24 -23.27 34.82 5.51
CA TRP A 24 -23.16 33.54 6.20
C TRP A 24 -23.35 32.33 5.27
N LEU A 25 -24.29 32.40 4.33
CA LEU A 25 -24.51 31.33 3.36
C LEU A 25 -23.30 31.16 2.43
N CYS A 26 -22.74 32.25 1.92
CA CYS A 26 -21.57 32.24 1.05
C CYS A 26 -20.33 31.74 1.80
N LEU A 27 -20.14 32.17 3.05
CA LEU A 27 -19.05 31.73 3.91
C LEU A 27 -19.17 30.23 4.24
N LEU A 28 -20.38 29.76 4.55
CA LEU A 28 -20.64 28.34 4.75
C LEU A 28 -20.32 27.53 3.49
N PHE A 29 -20.76 28.00 2.33
CA PHE A 29 -20.53 27.31 1.05
C PHE A 29 -19.04 27.29 0.68
N ALA A 30 -18.33 28.40 0.86
CA ALA A 30 -16.88 28.48 0.67
C ALA A 30 -16.12 27.56 1.64
N PHE A 31 -16.56 27.49 2.90
CA PHE A 31 -15.96 26.61 3.90
C PHE A 31 -16.17 25.13 3.57
N ILE A 32 -17.37 24.76 3.11
CA ILE A 32 -17.66 23.41 2.61
C ILE A 32 -16.81 23.10 1.37
N ASN A 33 -16.68 24.03 0.43
CA ASN A 33 -15.88 23.85 -0.77
C ASN A 33 -14.40 23.63 -0.44
N LEU A 34 -13.85 24.43 0.47
CA LEU A 34 -12.47 24.31 0.94
C LEU A 34 -12.20 22.97 1.65
N ILE A 35 -13.17 22.47 2.42
CA ILE A 35 -13.08 21.14 3.06
C ILE A 35 -13.23 20.03 2.01
N ALA A 36 -14.13 20.20 1.04
CA ALA A 36 -14.41 19.23 -0.02
C ALA A 36 -13.25 19.10 -1.02
N ASP A 37 -12.50 20.17 -1.27
CA ASP A 37 -11.26 20.15 -2.08
C ASP A 37 -10.22 19.18 -1.51
N GLY A 38 -10.40 18.71 -0.27
CA GLY A 38 -9.67 17.57 0.26
C GLY A 38 -8.20 17.86 0.50
N THR A 39 -7.76 19.11 0.37
CA THR A 39 -6.36 19.54 0.56
C THR A 39 -5.79 19.07 1.90
N LEU A 40 -6.59 19.17 2.98
CA LEU A 40 -6.18 18.71 4.31
C LEU A 40 -6.04 17.18 4.38
N ILE A 41 -6.94 16.45 3.73
CA ILE A 41 -6.93 14.98 3.65
C ILE A 41 -5.74 14.52 2.79
N GLN A 42 -5.47 15.23 1.70
CA GLN A 42 -4.38 14.94 0.78
C GLN A 42 -3.02 15.18 1.45
N LEU A 43 -2.89 16.26 2.23
CA LEU A 43 -1.67 16.55 2.99
C LEU A 43 -1.41 15.49 4.07
N TRP A 44 -2.46 15.06 4.79
CA TRP A 44 -2.33 14.03 5.81
C TRP A 44 -2.00 12.66 5.21
N SER A 45 -2.64 12.29 4.11
CA SER A 45 -2.36 11.04 3.41
C SER A 45 -0.95 11.04 2.79
N LEU A 46 -0.47 12.18 2.29
CA LEU A 46 0.89 12.31 1.73
C LEU A 46 1.97 12.02 2.78
N ASN A 47 1.82 12.56 3.99
CA ASN A 47 2.77 12.30 5.08
C ASN A 47 2.77 10.83 5.52
N ARG A 48 1.58 10.21 5.61
CA ARG A 48 1.44 8.78 5.90
C ARG A 48 2.02 7.90 4.79
N ASN A 49 1.90 8.32 3.53
CA ASN A 49 2.44 7.59 2.40
C ASN A 49 3.97 7.62 2.39
N LEU A 50 4.60 8.73 2.81
CA LEU A 50 6.05 8.79 2.97
C LEU A 50 6.57 7.80 4.01
N GLU A 51 5.92 7.72 5.17
CA GLU A 51 6.26 6.78 6.24
C GLU A 51 6.15 5.31 5.77
N ARG A 52 5.08 4.99 5.03
CA ARG A 52 4.90 3.66 4.42
C ARG A 52 5.98 3.34 3.39
N LEU A 53 6.25 4.26 2.46
CA LEU A 53 7.26 4.05 1.41
C LEU A 53 8.66 3.86 1.99
N GLN A 54 9.01 4.60 3.05
CA GLN A 54 10.28 4.39 3.75
C GLN A 54 10.35 3.00 4.37
N THR A 55 9.28 2.54 5.01
CA THR A 55 9.21 1.21 5.63
C THR A 55 9.32 0.10 4.58
N GLU A 56 8.60 0.20 3.47
CA GLU A 56 8.69 -0.75 2.36
C GLU A 56 10.08 -0.77 1.73
N THR A 57 10.71 0.40 1.57
CA THR A 57 12.09 0.48 1.04
C THR A 57 13.08 -0.25 1.95
N GLN A 58 12.93 -0.12 3.27
CA GLN A 58 13.79 -0.83 4.22
C GLN A 58 13.57 -2.34 4.15
N LYS A 59 12.31 -2.78 4.07
CA LYS A 59 11.95 -4.20 3.95
C LYS A 59 12.51 -4.83 2.68
N VAL A 60 12.36 -4.16 1.53
CA VAL A 60 12.91 -4.62 0.25
C VAL A 60 14.43 -4.71 0.30
N LYS A 61 15.11 -3.74 0.94
CA LYS A 61 16.57 -3.81 1.13
C LYS A 61 16.99 -5.00 1.98
N GLN A 62 16.28 -5.30 3.06
CA GLN A 62 16.56 -6.47 3.90
C GLN A 62 16.39 -7.77 3.13
N GLN A 63 15.29 -7.92 2.39
CA GLN A 63 15.05 -9.08 1.53
C GLN A 63 16.15 -9.24 0.48
N LEU A 64 16.66 -8.12 -0.08
CA LEU A 64 17.74 -8.16 -1.07
C LEU A 64 19.07 -8.62 -0.46
N VAL A 65 19.34 -8.29 0.80
CA VAL A 65 20.51 -8.78 1.54
C VAL A 65 20.40 -10.27 1.83
N GLU A 66 19.23 -10.72 2.28
CA GLU A 66 18.95 -12.14 2.55
C GLU A 66 19.11 -12.99 1.28
N VAL A 67 18.45 -12.59 0.19
CA VAL A 67 18.54 -13.28 -1.10
C VAL A 67 19.97 -13.27 -1.65
N ARG A 68 20.74 -12.17 -1.47
CA ARG A 68 22.16 -12.16 -1.85
C ARG A 68 23.00 -13.12 -1.00
N GLY A 69 22.73 -13.23 0.30
CA GLY A 69 23.37 -14.20 1.17
C GLY A 69 23.12 -15.64 0.71
N ASP A 70 21.89 -15.93 0.30
CA ASP A 70 21.52 -17.25 -0.22
C ASP A 70 22.15 -17.54 -1.58
N ILE A 71 22.21 -16.55 -2.48
CA ILE A 71 22.95 -16.67 -3.75
C ILE A 71 24.44 -16.91 -3.49
N GLN A 72 25.03 -16.25 -2.49
CA GLN A 72 26.44 -16.40 -2.17
C GLN A 72 26.74 -17.80 -1.62
N LYS A 73 25.84 -18.39 -0.85
CA LYS A 73 25.90 -19.80 -0.43
C LYS A 73 25.68 -20.77 -1.59
N ALA A 74 24.76 -20.45 -2.50
CA ALA A 74 24.47 -21.26 -3.68
C ALA A 74 25.54 -21.11 -4.79
N SER A 75 26.40 -20.10 -4.72
CA SER A 75 27.50 -19.92 -5.68
C SER A 75 28.70 -20.82 -5.38
N ASP A 76 28.69 -21.52 -4.23
CA ASP A 76 29.70 -22.51 -3.89
C ASP A 76 29.23 -23.90 -4.40
N PRO A 77 29.84 -24.44 -5.46
CA PRO A 77 29.36 -25.66 -6.11
C PRO A 77 29.34 -26.87 -5.16
N ASP A 78 30.27 -26.94 -4.21
CA ASP A 78 30.34 -28.01 -3.22
C ASP A 78 29.13 -27.98 -2.25
N PHE A 79 28.61 -26.79 -1.95
CA PHE A 79 27.42 -26.62 -1.08
C PHE A 79 26.12 -27.00 -1.81
N LEU A 80 26.02 -26.70 -3.10
CA LEU A 80 24.90 -27.15 -3.94
C LEU A 80 24.86 -28.67 -4.08
N GLU A 81 26.02 -29.29 -4.29
CA GLU A 81 26.13 -30.74 -4.41
C GLU A 81 25.71 -31.42 -3.10
N GLN A 82 26.16 -30.89 -1.95
CA GLN A 82 25.78 -31.41 -0.64
C GLN A 82 24.27 -31.26 -0.36
N GLN A 83 23.66 -30.10 -0.65
CA GLN A 83 22.22 -29.93 -0.48
C GLN A 83 21.38 -30.78 -1.44
N ALA A 84 21.84 -30.99 -2.67
CA ALA A 84 21.18 -31.89 -3.61
C ALA A 84 21.26 -33.33 -3.11
N ARG A 85 22.40 -33.75 -2.55
CA ARG A 85 22.61 -35.06 -1.91
C ARG A 85 21.62 -35.30 -0.78
N GLU A 86 21.53 -34.36 0.16
CA GLU A 86 20.67 -34.47 1.35
C GLU A 86 19.18 -34.42 1.00
N ARG A 87 18.78 -33.62 0.00
CA ARG A 87 17.36 -33.39 -0.31
C ARG A 87 16.75 -34.41 -1.27
N PHE A 88 17.58 -35.02 -2.13
CA PHE A 88 17.14 -35.96 -3.15
C PHE A 88 17.67 -37.39 -2.94
N ASP A 89 18.36 -37.63 -1.81
CA ASP A 89 18.97 -38.93 -1.45
C ASP A 89 19.86 -39.48 -2.58
N LEU A 90 20.58 -38.57 -3.23
CA LEU A 90 21.45 -38.89 -4.36
C LEU A 90 22.80 -39.40 -3.84
N VAL A 91 23.30 -40.48 -4.44
CA VAL A 91 24.60 -41.09 -4.09
C VAL A 91 25.63 -40.84 -5.19
N ASN A 92 26.91 -40.72 -4.82
CA ASN A 92 27.97 -40.49 -5.81
C ASN A 92 28.20 -41.72 -6.70
N GLU A 93 28.83 -41.51 -7.87
CA GLU A 93 29.36 -42.57 -8.73
C GLU A 93 30.53 -43.28 -8.02
N GLY A 94 30.21 -44.11 -7.02
CA GLY A 94 31.19 -44.80 -6.17
C GLY A 94 30.69 -45.18 -4.78
N ASP A 95 29.52 -44.70 -4.35
CA ASP A 95 29.00 -45.00 -3.02
C ASP A 95 28.31 -46.37 -2.96
N LEU A 96 28.59 -47.12 -1.89
CA LEU A 96 28.00 -48.43 -1.60
C LEU A 96 26.60 -48.25 -1.01
N VAL A 97 25.57 -48.47 -1.83
CA VAL A 97 24.16 -48.46 -1.39
C VAL A 97 23.81 -49.82 -0.78
N PHE A 98 23.47 -49.84 0.50
CA PHE A 98 22.98 -51.03 1.18
C PHE A 98 21.45 -51.09 1.11
N VAL A 99 20.91 -51.99 0.28
CA VAL A 99 19.48 -52.31 0.25
C VAL A 99 19.22 -53.42 1.25
N PHE A 100 18.59 -53.07 2.37
CA PHE A 100 18.13 -54.07 3.34
C PHE A 100 16.75 -54.57 2.92
N SER A 101 16.66 -55.84 2.51
CA SER A 101 15.37 -56.50 2.29
C SER A 101 14.81 -56.90 3.66
N GLU A 102 13.63 -56.37 4.01
CA GLU A 102 12.90 -56.80 5.19
C GLU A 102 12.44 -58.26 5.02
N ASN A 103 12.69 -59.09 6.03
CA ASN A 103 12.15 -60.44 6.18
C ASN A 103 10.83 -60.40 6.96
#